data_AF-A0A496X0G3-F1
#
_entry.id   AF-A0A496X0G3-F1
#
_cell.length_a   1.000
_cell.length_b   1.000
_cell.length_c   1.000
_cell.angle_alpha   90.00
_cell.angle_beta   90.00
_cell.angle_gamma   90.00
#
_symmetry.space_group_name_H-M   'P 1'
#
loop_
_entity.id
_entity.type
_entity.pdbx_description
1 polymer ?
#
loop_
_entity_poly.entity_id
_entity_poly.type
_entity_poly.pdbx_seq_one_letter_code
_entity_poly.pdbx_strand_id
1 'polypeptide(L)'
;MEQLCGGYGLIEGPVWDDELGLIFSDVIFGGVFALDVAGNVSQIFEHRKGIGGMARHEAGGLVVSGRNIAFKPFGGGDTVILRDRDEAAGNVGYNDITTDDAGRIYAGSLGSSPIFEDGLPLKAGNLYLIDLDGSSRQVAEDVRLTNGLGFSPDGKTLYHSDSQRNTVFCYQVDYDGSLGAKQPFVKIEKGIPDGLVVSEDGRVWVALAVLATNRNVRFCSK
;
A
#
# COMPACT_ATOMS: atom_id res chain seq x y z
N MET A 1 13.04 -19.57 -7.04
CA MET A 1 11.67 -19.13 -6.69
C MET A 1 10.81 -20.37 -6.58
N GLU A 2 10.01 -20.45 -5.53
CA GLU A 2 9.06 -21.52 -5.26
C GLU A 2 7.66 -20.90 -5.21
N GLN A 3 6.65 -21.58 -5.75
CA GLN A 3 5.26 -21.13 -5.66
C GLN A 3 4.63 -21.70 -4.38
N LEU A 4 4.13 -20.82 -3.51
CA LEU A 4 3.55 -21.21 -2.23
C LEU A 4 2.03 -21.47 -2.30
N CYS A 5 1.31 -20.67 -3.09
CA CYS A 5 -0.14 -20.83 -3.31
C CYS A 5 -0.56 -20.25 -4.68
N GLY A 6 -1.84 -20.36 -5.03
CA GLY A 6 -2.39 -19.84 -6.28
C GLY A 6 -3.92 -19.87 -6.31
N GLY A 7 -4.52 -19.35 -7.39
CA GLY A 7 -5.99 -19.26 -7.53
C GLY A 7 -6.58 -17.87 -7.22
N TYR A 8 -5.73 -16.85 -7.07
CA TYR A 8 -6.10 -15.47 -6.77
C TYR A 8 -6.06 -14.58 -8.01
N GLY A 9 -6.78 -13.45 -7.97
CA GLY A 9 -6.87 -12.52 -9.09
C GLY A 9 -5.66 -11.60 -9.21
N LEU A 10 -5.38 -10.81 -8.15
CA LEU A 10 -4.19 -9.98 -8.02
C LEU A 10 -3.85 -9.88 -6.53
N ILE A 11 -2.74 -10.49 -6.14
CA ILE A 11 -2.26 -10.48 -4.76
C ILE A 11 -1.50 -9.19 -4.50
N GLU A 12 -1.85 -8.47 -3.43
CA GLU A 12 -1.20 -7.22 -3.01
C GLU A 12 -1.08 -7.10 -1.49
N GLY A 13 -0.39 -6.04 -1.06
CA GLY A 13 -0.32 -5.59 0.33
C GLY A 13 0.18 -6.64 1.32
N PRO A 14 1.28 -7.38 1.05
CA PRO A 14 1.77 -8.42 1.95
C PRO A 14 2.17 -7.82 3.30
N VAL A 15 1.73 -8.45 4.40
CA VAL A 15 2.08 -8.09 5.77
C VAL A 15 2.46 -9.36 6.51
N TRP A 16 3.57 -9.35 7.26
CA TRP A 16 3.93 -10.46 8.13
C TRP A 16 3.27 -10.32 9.50
N ASP A 17 2.68 -11.40 9.99
CA ASP A 17 2.17 -11.53 11.35
C ASP A 17 2.78 -12.79 12.00
N ASP A 18 3.24 -12.67 13.25
CA ASP A 18 3.98 -13.75 13.91
C ASP A 18 3.10 -14.97 14.26
N GLU A 19 1.78 -14.78 14.40
CA GLU A 19 0.84 -15.85 14.71
C GLU A 19 0.20 -16.43 13.43
N LEU A 20 -0.12 -15.56 12.47
CA LEU A 20 -0.86 -15.94 11.26
C LEU A 20 0.03 -16.23 10.04
N GLY A 21 1.29 -15.78 10.03
CA GLY A 21 2.21 -15.88 8.90
C GLY A 21 2.06 -14.74 7.89
N LEU A 22 2.20 -15.05 6.60
CA LEU A 22 2.12 -14.06 5.53
C LEU A 22 0.66 -13.73 5.22
N ILE A 23 0.23 -12.53 5.59
CA ILE A 23 -1.07 -11.98 5.25
C ILE A 23 -1.00 -11.28 3.89
N PHE A 24 -2.00 -11.47 3.03
CA PHE A 24 -2.09 -10.82 1.72
C PHE A 24 -3.54 -10.61 1.28
N SER A 25 -3.79 -9.62 0.41
CA SER A 25 -5.12 -9.35 -0.14
C SER A 25 -5.31 -10.01 -1.52
N ASP A 26 -6.57 -10.20 -1.92
CA ASP A 26 -6.91 -10.35 -3.34
C ASP A 26 -7.64 -9.11 -3.82
N VAL A 27 -6.98 -8.29 -4.62
CA VAL A 27 -7.50 -7.02 -5.11
C VAL A 27 -8.75 -7.22 -5.98
N ILE A 28 -8.77 -8.24 -6.85
CA ILE A 28 -9.80 -8.42 -7.89
C ILE A 28 -10.98 -9.21 -7.36
N PHE A 29 -10.72 -10.33 -6.69
CA PHE A 29 -11.77 -11.20 -6.16
C PHE A 29 -12.21 -10.79 -4.75
N GLY A 30 -11.36 -10.05 -4.04
CA GLY A 30 -11.65 -9.53 -2.71
C GLY A 30 -11.29 -10.52 -1.61
N GLY A 31 -11.11 -9.97 -0.41
CA GLY A 31 -10.74 -10.73 0.78
C GLY A 31 -9.28 -10.55 1.17
N VAL A 32 -9.00 -10.97 2.40
CA VAL A 32 -7.66 -11.02 2.99
C VAL A 32 -7.42 -12.43 3.48
N PHE A 33 -6.24 -12.97 3.20
CA PHE A 33 -5.85 -14.34 3.47
C PHE A 33 -4.55 -14.35 4.27
N ALA A 34 -4.31 -15.43 5.01
CA ALA A 34 -3.04 -15.69 5.68
C ALA A 34 -2.50 -17.05 5.23
N LEU A 35 -1.22 -17.08 4.85
CA LEU A 35 -0.45 -18.27 4.58
C LEU A 35 0.44 -18.55 5.79
N ASP A 36 0.13 -19.63 6.51
CA ASP A 36 0.91 -20.04 7.68
C ASP A 36 2.27 -20.65 7.28
N VAL A 37 3.14 -20.86 8.28
CA VAL A 37 4.48 -21.45 8.07
C VAL A 37 4.46 -22.92 7.64
N ALA A 38 3.32 -23.60 7.78
CA ALA A 38 3.12 -24.97 7.30
C ALA A 38 2.58 -25.03 5.86
N GLY A 39 2.32 -23.87 5.25
CA GLY A 39 1.82 -23.74 3.88
C GLY A 39 0.30 -23.78 3.74
N ASN A 40 -0.45 -23.71 4.85
CA ASN A 40 -1.91 -23.66 4.81
C ASN A 40 -2.39 -22.21 4.60
N VAL A 41 -3.39 -22.05 3.75
CA VAL A 41 -4.06 -20.76 3.56
C VAL A 41 -5.37 -20.76 4.35
N SER A 42 -5.57 -19.71 5.13
CA SER A 42 -6.86 -19.36 5.76
C SER A 42 -7.36 -18.01 5.28
N GLN A 43 -8.68 -17.79 5.33
CA GLN A 43 -9.28 -16.49 5.04
C GLN A 43 -9.47 -15.70 6.35
N ILE A 44 -8.90 -14.50 6.41
CA ILE A 44 -8.96 -13.60 7.56
C ILE A 44 -10.16 -12.68 7.46
N PHE A 45 -10.37 -12.08 6.29
CA PHE A 45 -11.53 -11.25 6.02
C PHE A 45 -12.27 -11.70 4.78
N GLU A 46 -13.58 -11.86 4.94
CA GLU A 46 -14.50 -12.05 3.84
C GLU A 46 -14.71 -10.72 3.12
N HIS A 47 -14.67 -10.78 1.79
CA HIS A 47 -14.99 -9.65 0.89
C HIS A 47 -14.05 -8.44 1.05
N ARG A 48 -14.38 -7.34 0.33
CA ARG A 48 -13.56 -6.13 0.11
C ARG A 48 -12.50 -6.31 -0.97
N LYS A 49 -12.79 -5.71 -2.13
CA LYS A 49 -11.90 -5.59 -3.28
C LYS A 49 -11.07 -4.31 -3.20
N GLY A 50 -10.00 -4.24 -3.99
CA GLY A 50 -9.21 -3.01 -4.13
C GLY A 50 -8.22 -2.75 -3.01
N ILE A 51 -7.99 -3.68 -2.08
CA ILE A 51 -7.00 -3.50 -1.00
C ILE A 51 -5.60 -3.60 -1.61
N GLY A 52 -4.96 -2.46 -1.87
CA GLY A 52 -3.58 -2.40 -2.37
C GLY A 52 -2.53 -2.48 -1.25
N GLY A 53 -2.87 -2.03 -0.04
CA GLY A 53 -1.95 -1.95 1.09
C GLY A 53 -2.62 -2.25 2.42
N MET A 54 -1.83 -2.78 3.34
CA MET A 54 -2.26 -3.16 4.69
C MET A 54 -1.17 -2.87 5.72
N ALA A 55 -1.57 -2.67 6.97
CA ALA A 55 -0.67 -2.58 8.11
C ALA A 55 -1.31 -3.24 9.34
N ARG A 56 -0.50 -3.79 10.26
CA ARG A 56 -1.00 -4.30 11.54
C ARG A 56 -1.47 -3.15 12.42
N HIS A 57 -2.46 -3.43 13.26
CA HIS A 57 -2.95 -2.48 14.25
C HIS A 57 -2.72 -3.02 15.66
N GLU A 58 -2.29 -2.16 16.60
CA GLU A 58 -1.93 -2.56 17.97
C GLU A 58 -3.10 -3.21 18.75
N ALA A 59 -4.33 -2.80 18.46
CA ALA A 59 -5.55 -3.37 19.05
C ALA A 59 -5.89 -4.78 18.52
N GLY A 60 -5.07 -5.37 17.65
CA GLY A 60 -5.31 -6.64 16.98
C GLY A 60 -6.21 -6.47 15.75
N GLY A 61 -5.66 -6.77 14.58
CA GLY A 61 -6.32 -6.60 13.28
C GLY A 61 -5.45 -5.89 12.27
N LEU A 62 -6.08 -5.38 11.22
CA LEU A 62 -5.40 -4.69 10.12
C LEU A 62 -6.04 -3.34 9.84
N VAL A 63 -5.19 -2.36 9.54
CA VAL A 63 -5.57 -1.22 8.72
C VAL A 63 -5.49 -1.65 7.25
N VAL A 64 -6.55 -1.41 6.49
CA VAL A 64 -6.65 -1.81 5.08
C VAL A 64 -7.05 -0.63 4.21
N SER A 65 -6.51 -0.59 2.99
CA SER A 65 -6.87 0.41 1.98
C SER A 65 -8.05 -0.03 1.09
N GLY A 66 -8.14 0.52 -0.13
CA GLY A 66 -9.20 0.31 -1.10
C GLY A 66 -10.18 1.46 -1.14
N ARG A 67 -11.48 1.19 -1.04
CA ARG A 67 -12.52 2.24 -1.09
C ARG A 67 -12.29 3.35 -0.04
N ASN A 68 -11.77 2.99 1.13
CA ASN A 68 -11.40 3.88 2.22
C ASN A 68 -10.20 3.31 2.97
N ILE A 69 -9.61 4.09 3.88
CA ILE A 69 -8.71 3.55 4.90
C ILE A 69 -9.56 3.16 6.10
N ALA A 70 -9.48 1.90 6.51
CA ALA A 70 -10.28 1.37 7.61
C ALA A 70 -9.50 0.39 8.47
N PHE A 71 -9.76 0.41 9.78
CA PHE A 71 -9.34 -0.62 10.70
C PHE A 71 -10.38 -1.75 10.75
N LYS A 72 -9.90 -2.99 10.71
CA LYS A 72 -10.70 -4.22 10.83
C LYS A 72 -10.06 -5.14 11.89
N PRO A 73 -10.77 -5.48 12.98
CA PRO A 73 -10.26 -6.37 14.02
C PRO A 73 -10.24 -7.84 13.59
N PHE A 74 -9.23 -8.61 14.03
CA PHE A 74 -9.16 -10.06 13.77
C PHE A 74 -10.24 -10.85 14.52
N GLY A 75 -10.57 -10.44 15.74
CA GLY A 75 -11.58 -11.09 16.58
C GLY A 75 -13.03 -10.91 16.12
N GLY A 76 -13.24 -10.30 14.95
CA GLY A 76 -14.55 -9.81 14.51
C GLY A 76 -14.96 -8.52 15.22
N GLY A 77 -16.07 -7.94 14.77
CA GLY A 77 -16.58 -6.66 15.26
C GLY A 77 -16.68 -5.61 14.15
N ASP A 78 -16.92 -4.36 14.57
CA ASP A 78 -17.19 -3.27 13.65
C ASP A 78 -15.92 -2.80 12.92
N THR A 79 -16.07 -2.52 11.63
CA THR A 79 -15.03 -1.84 10.85
C THR A 79 -15.07 -0.35 11.16
N VAL A 80 -13.92 0.22 11.52
CA VAL A 80 -13.78 1.65 11.79
C VAL A 80 -13.19 2.33 10.56
N ILE A 81 -13.90 3.30 9.99
CA ILE A 81 -13.38 4.11 8.87
C ILE A 81 -12.47 5.19 9.47
N LEU A 82 -11.19 5.15 9.10
CA LEU A 82 -10.19 6.14 9.52
C LEU A 82 -10.15 7.32 8.54
N ARG A 83 -10.37 7.05 7.25
CA ARG A 83 -10.49 8.08 6.22
C ARG A 83 -11.33 7.56 5.05
N ASP A 84 -12.47 8.19 4.81
CA ASP A 84 -13.30 7.87 3.64
C ASP A 84 -12.78 8.56 2.37
N ARG A 85 -13.19 8.05 1.21
CA ARG A 85 -12.92 8.70 -0.08
C ARG A 85 -13.80 9.95 -0.25
N ASP A 86 -13.37 10.84 -1.14
CA ASP A 86 -14.13 12.03 -1.53
C ASP A 86 -14.10 12.18 -3.05
N GLU A 87 -15.10 11.61 -3.71
CA GLU A 87 -15.20 11.63 -5.17
C GLU A 87 -15.39 13.05 -5.71
N ALA A 88 -16.02 13.95 -4.95
CA ALA A 88 -16.20 15.34 -5.33
C ALA A 88 -14.85 16.10 -5.34
N ALA A 89 -13.94 15.74 -4.42
CA ALA A 89 -12.55 16.19 -4.44
C ALA A 89 -11.66 15.40 -5.44
N GLY A 90 -12.21 14.40 -6.13
CA GLY A 90 -11.49 13.55 -7.08
C GLY A 90 -10.57 12.53 -6.41
N ASN A 91 -11.01 11.97 -5.28
CA ASN A 91 -10.42 10.81 -4.62
C ASN A 91 -11.43 9.65 -4.68
N VAL A 92 -11.12 8.61 -5.45
CA VAL A 92 -12.00 7.43 -5.61
C VAL A 92 -11.66 6.27 -4.67
N GLY A 93 -10.60 6.41 -3.89
CA GLY A 93 -10.09 5.40 -2.98
C GLY A 93 -8.59 5.53 -2.77
N TYR A 94 -8.00 4.50 -2.19
CA TYR A 94 -6.60 4.46 -1.78
C TYR A 94 -5.99 3.15 -2.28
N ASN A 95 -4.75 3.22 -2.73
CA ASN A 95 -4.01 2.03 -3.12
C ASN A 95 -3.13 1.57 -1.98
N ASP A 96 -1.87 1.97 -1.94
CA ASP A 96 -0.93 1.46 -0.95
C ASP A 96 -0.83 2.36 0.29
N ILE A 97 -0.44 1.76 1.43
CA ILE A 97 -0.24 2.45 2.71
C ILE A 97 1.06 2.00 3.40
N THR A 98 1.55 2.82 4.31
CA THR A 98 2.61 2.44 5.26
C THR A 98 2.42 3.19 6.58
N THR A 99 3.18 2.85 7.61
CA THR A 99 3.17 3.53 8.91
C THR A 99 4.56 4.04 9.28
N ASP A 100 4.63 5.16 9.98
CA ASP A 100 5.87 5.58 10.66
C ASP A 100 6.03 4.88 12.03
N ASP A 101 7.17 5.11 12.69
CA ASP A 101 7.47 4.52 14.01
C ASP A 101 6.54 5.03 15.13
N ALA A 102 5.82 6.13 14.90
CA ALA A 102 4.81 6.62 15.84
C ALA A 102 3.45 5.95 15.63
N GLY A 103 3.26 5.20 14.54
CA GLY A 103 2.01 4.55 14.17
C GLY A 103 1.08 5.40 13.30
N ARG A 104 1.54 6.55 12.80
CA ARG A 104 0.75 7.37 11.86
C ARG A 104 0.68 6.66 10.51
N ILE A 105 -0.44 6.81 9.80
CA ILE A 105 -0.66 6.12 8.52
C ILE A 105 -0.43 7.09 7.36
N TYR A 106 0.43 6.70 6.43
CA TYR A 106 0.63 7.39 5.15
C TYR A 106 -0.12 6.61 4.08
N ALA A 107 -1.02 7.28 3.38
CA ALA A 107 -1.91 6.65 2.40
C ALA A 107 -1.92 7.38 1.08
N GLY A 108 -1.68 6.65 0.00
CA GLY A 108 -1.81 7.16 -1.35
C GLY A 108 -3.23 7.07 -1.87
N SER A 109 -3.81 8.20 -2.28
CA SER A 109 -5.13 8.22 -2.91
C SER A 109 -5.06 8.00 -4.42
N LEU A 110 -6.18 7.59 -4.99
CA LEU A 110 -6.38 7.38 -6.41
C LEU A 110 -7.32 8.46 -6.96
N GLY A 111 -6.94 9.10 -8.06
CA GLY A 111 -7.83 10.01 -8.79
C GLY A 111 -8.77 9.29 -9.77
N SER A 112 -8.41 8.07 -10.16
CA SER A 112 -9.18 7.12 -10.96
C SER A 112 -8.71 5.71 -10.63
N SER A 113 -9.57 4.71 -10.74
CA SER A 113 -9.21 3.32 -10.48
C SER A 113 -8.40 2.73 -11.65
N PRO A 114 -7.26 2.05 -11.38
CA PRO A 114 -6.46 1.39 -12.42
C PRO A 114 -7.02 0.02 -12.84
N ILE A 115 -8.00 -0.51 -12.11
CA ILE A 115 -8.44 -1.92 -12.20
C ILE A 115 -9.96 -2.09 -12.30
N PHE A 116 -10.73 -1.14 -11.77
CA PHE A 116 -12.19 -1.15 -11.84
C PHE A 116 -12.63 0.00 -12.72
N GLU A 117 -13.47 -0.28 -13.69
CA GLU A 117 -13.97 0.77 -14.58
C GLU A 117 -14.82 1.76 -13.78
N ASP A 118 -14.42 3.03 -13.79
CA ASP A 118 -15.11 4.13 -13.13
C ASP A 118 -15.57 5.23 -14.10
N GLY A 119 -15.17 5.12 -15.38
CA GLY A 119 -15.50 6.09 -16.43
C GLY A 119 -14.80 7.45 -16.27
N LEU A 120 -13.80 7.55 -15.38
CA LEU A 120 -13.10 8.80 -15.10
C LEU A 120 -11.82 8.94 -15.94
N PRO A 121 -11.46 10.17 -16.34
CA PRO A 121 -10.16 10.40 -16.94
C PRO A 121 -9.05 10.19 -15.90
N LEU A 122 -7.87 9.73 -16.37
CA LEU A 122 -6.71 9.57 -15.51
C LEU A 122 -6.37 10.89 -14.79
N LYS A 123 -6.52 10.89 -13.47
CA LYS A 123 -6.24 12.04 -12.60
C LYS A 123 -5.24 11.64 -11.52
N ALA A 124 -4.30 12.53 -11.24
CA ALA A 124 -3.36 12.33 -10.13
C ALA A 124 -4.12 12.39 -8.79
N GLY A 125 -3.76 11.49 -7.88
CA GLY A 125 -4.10 11.57 -6.46
C GLY A 125 -3.02 12.29 -5.65
N ASN A 126 -3.09 12.09 -4.33
CA ASN A 126 -2.26 12.74 -3.33
C ASN A 126 -1.77 11.72 -2.28
N LEU A 127 -0.79 12.10 -1.46
CA LEU A 127 -0.49 11.37 -0.22
C LEU A 127 -1.16 12.07 0.96
N TYR A 128 -1.73 11.28 1.85
CA TYR A 128 -2.35 11.73 3.09
C TYR A 128 -1.65 11.12 4.30
N LEU A 129 -1.53 11.91 5.36
CA LEU A 129 -1.19 11.44 6.70
C LEU A 129 -2.47 11.36 7.53
N ILE A 130 -2.69 10.25 8.21
CA ILE A 130 -3.69 10.06 9.26
C ILE A 130 -2.91 9.98 10.58
N ASP A 131 -3.15 10.94 11.47
CA ASP A 131 -2.46 11.04 12.76
C ASP A 131 -3.15 10.18 13.83
N LEU A 132 -2.50 10.06 14.99
CA LEU A 132 -2.94 9.21 16.10
C LEU A 132 -4.25 9.67 16.75
N ASP A 133 -4.60 10.95 16.59
CA ASP A 133 -5.88 11.50 17.03
C ASP A 133 -7.01 11.32 16.00
N GLY A 134 -6.73 10.65 14.87
CA GLY A 134 -7.65 10.43 13.76
C GLY A 134 -7.78 11.62 12.81
N SER A 135 -7.10 12.75 13.06
CA SER A 135 -7.03 13.83 12.09
C SER A 135 -6.32 13.38 10.82
N SER A 136 -6.68 13.97 9.68
CA SER A 136 -6.01 13.64 8.42
C SER A 136 -5.77 14.87 7.56
N ARG A 137 -4.58 14.90 6.93
CA ARG A 137 -4.13 16.01 6.09
C ARG A 137 -3.36 15.52 4.88
N GLN A 138 -3.40 16.29 3.81
CA GLN A 138 -2.56 16.04 2.64
C GLN A 138 -1.10 16.39 2.98
N VAL A 139 -0.16 15.53 2.56
CA VAL A 139 1.29 15.72 2.77
C VAL A 139 2.09 15.73 1.48
N ALA A 140 1.56 15.22 0.37
CA ALA A 140 2.14 15.39 -0.96
C ALA A 140 1.06 15.37 -2.04
N GLU A 141 1.38 15.94 -3.21
CA GLU A 141 0.48 16.04 -4.36
C GLU A 141 1.09 15.47 -5.64
N ASP A 142 0.26 15.39 -6.69
CA ASP A 142 0.66 14.97 -8.03
C ASP A 142 1.27 13.55 -8.04
N VAL A 143 0.51 12.61 -7.49
CA VAL A 143 0.80 11.18 -7.51
C VAL A 143 -0.05 10.51 -8.59
N ARG A 144 0.56 10.02 -9.66
CA ARG A 144 -0.20 9.55 -10.85
C ARG A 144 -0.82 8.17 -10.64
N LEU A 145 -0.05 7.24 -10.08
CA LEU A 145 -0.58 5.99 -9.55
C LEU A 145 0.27 5.59 -8.36
N THR A 146 -0.28 5.81 -7.17
CA THR A 146 0.41 5.49 -5.92
C THR A 146 0.57 3.99 -5.75
N ASN A 147 1.75 3.58 -5.33
CA ASN A 147 2.05 2.20 -4.96
C ASN A 147 2.99 2.22 -3.74
N GLY A 148 3.82 1.18 -3.57
CA GLY A 148 4.71 0.96 -2.44
C GLY A 148 5.21 2.21 -1.72
N LEU A 149 5.08 2.22 -0.39
CA LEU A 149 5.66 3.22 0.50
C LEU A 149 6.52 2.55 1.58
N GLY A 150 7.63 3.17 1.96
CA GLY A 150 8.46 2.65 3.04
C GLY A 150 9.46 3.68 3.57
N PHE A 151 9.66 3.69 4.88
CA PHE A 151 10.58 4.60 5.55
C PHE A 151 12.01 4.06 5.58
N SER A 152 12.99 4.95 5.53
CA SER A 152 14.37 4.63 5.91
C SER A 152 14.42 4.13 7.37
N PRO A 153 15.43 3.33 7.75
CA PRO A 153 15.54 2.81 9.12
C PRO A 153 15.62 3.88 10.22
N ASP A 154 16.01 5.12 9.87
CA ASP A 154 16.05 6.25 10.79
C ASP A 154 14.77 7.11 10.76
N GLY A 155 13.76 6.73 9.97
CA GLY A 155 12.48 7.41 9.82
C GLY A 155 12.53 8.73 9.04
N LYS A 156 13.70 9.18 8.58
CA LYS A 156 13.88 10.53 8.01
C LYS A 156 13.58 10.64 6.53
N THR A 157 13.45 9.52 5.83
CA THR A 157 13.16 9.48 4.40
C THR A 157 12.00 8.54 4.13
N LEU A 158 10.95 9.04 3.47
CA LEU A 158 9.90 8.20 2.91
C LEU A 158 10.20 7.94 1.44
N TYR A 159 10.26 6.67 1.05
CA TYR A 159 10.32 6.22 -0.35
C TYR A 159 8.92 5.87 -0.84
N HIS A 160 8.65 6.15 -2.11
CA HIS A 160 7.32 5.99 -2.70
C HIS A 160 7.38 5.64 -4.19
N SER A 161 6.75 4.53 -4.58
CA SER A 161 6.55 4.15 -5.98
C SER A 161 5.41 4.95 -6.63
N ASP A 162 5.70 5.64 -7.74
CA ASP A 162 4.68 6.10 -8.68
C ASP A 162 4.81 5.31 -9.99
N SER A 163 3.89 4.36 -10.17
CA SER A 163 3.89 3.40 -11.27
C SER A 163 3.75 4.08 -12.63
N GLN A 164 2.84 5.05 -12.76
CA GLN A 164 2.62 5.75 -14.03
C GLN A 164 3.81 6.64 -14.41
N ARG A 165 4.56 7.11 -13.40
CA ARG A 165 5.82 7.83 -13.64
C ARG A 165 7.01 6.90 -13.81
N ASN A 166 6.89 5.59 -13.67
CA ASN A 166 8.01 4.64 -13.67
C ASN A 166 9.16 5.10 -12.76
N THR A 167 8.85 5.68 -11.60
CA THR A 167 9.84 6.33 -10.73
C THR A 167 9.53 6.01 -9.28
N VAL A 168 10.55 5.67 -8.51
CA VAL A 168 10.49 5.76 -7.04
C VAL A 168 10.95 7.16 -6.66
N PHE A 169 10.10 7.86 -5.92
CA PHE A 169 10.38 9.16 -5.32
C PHE A 169 10.81 9.00 -3.87
N CYS A 170 11.45 10.03 -3.33
CA CYS A 170 11.68 10.16 -1.91
C CYS A 170 11.33 11.56 -1.39
N TYR A 171 11.06 11.62 -0.09
CA TYR A 171 10.71 12.82 0.64
C TYR A 171 11.49 12.84 1.96
N GLN A 172 12.00 14.00 2.36
CA GLN A 172 12.44 14.19 3.75
C GLN A 172 11.20 14.24 4.66
N VAL A 173 11.33 13.66 5.85
CA VAL A 173 10.22 13.52 6.80
C VAL A 173 10.51 14.40 8.01
N ASP A 174 9.62 15.33 8.30
CA ASP A 174 9.68 16.17 9.49
C ASP A 174 9.08 15.45 10.71
N TYR A 175 9.37 15.96 11.91
CA TYR A 175 8.93 15.36 13.18
C TYR A 175 7.39 15.23 13.30
N ASP A 176 6.66 16.16 12.70
CA ASP A 176 5.19 16.17 12.65
C ASP A 176 4.60 15.27 11.55
N GLY A 177 5.46 14.52 10.84
CA GLY A 177 5.09 13.68 9.70
C GLY A 177 4.87 14.42 8.39
N SER A 178 5.16 15.72 8.33
CA SER A 178 5.14 16.47 7.08
C SER A 178 6.22 15.97 6.14
N LEU A 179 5.95 16.04 4.84
CA LEU A 179 6.89 15.64 3.80
C LEU A 179 7.49 16.89 3.15
N GLY A 180 8.81 16.88 2.97
CA GLY A 180 9.53 17.86 2.17
C GLY A 180 9.23 17.73 0.67
N ALA A 181 10.00 18.42 -0.16
CA ALA A 181 9.80 18.39 -1.59
C ALA A 181 9.97 16.98 -2.20
N LYS A 182 9.07 16.60 -3.10
CA LYS A 182 9.13 15.36 -3.90
C LYS A 182 10.40 15.32 -4.76
N GLN A 183 11.30 14.38 -4.50
CA GLN A 183 12.53 14.20 -5.28
C GLN A 183 12.58 12.82 -5.95
N PRO A 184 13.06 12.70 -7.20
CA PRO A 184 13.27 11.39 -7.82
C PRO A 184 14.43 10.65 -7.12
N PHE A 185 14.18 9.44 -6.64
CA PHE A 185 15.21 8.58 -6.06
C PHE A 185 15.83 7.65 -7.12
N VAL A 186 14.97 6.95 -7.88
CA VAL A 186 15.40 6.12 -9.01
C VAL A 186 14.31 6.05 -10.09
N LYS A 187 14.73 6.21 -11.35
CA LYS A 187 13.89 5.97 -12.52
C LYS A 187 14.01 4.50 -12.92
N ILE A 188 12.88 3.82 -13.07
CA ILE A 188 12.83 2.44 -13.53
C ILE A 188 12.77 2.42 -15.06
N GLU A 189 13.75 1.75 -15.68
CA GLU A 189 13.83 1.64 -17.14
C GLU A 189 13.02 0.46 -17.70
N LYS A 190 12.89 -0.63 -16.93
CA LYS A 190 12.24 -1.87 -17.35
C LYS A 190 11.32 -2.40 -16.24
N GLY A 191 10.05 -2.58 -16.58
CA GLY A 191 9.00 -2.91 -15.61
C GLY A 191 8.35 -1.66 -15.03
N ILE A 192 7.35 -1.87 -14.18
CA ILE A 192 6.56 -0.80 -13.55
C ILE A 192 6.77 -0.92 -12.03
N PRO A 193 7.26 0.12 -11.33
CA PRO A 193 7.44 0.06 -9.89
C PRO A 193 6.08 -0.05 -9.20
N ASP A 194 5.95 -1.04 -8.33
CA ASP A 194 4.73 -1.39 -7.62
C ASP A 194 4.99 -1.28 -6.10
N GLY A 195 4.57 -2.27 -5.30
CA GLY A 195 4.97 -2.40 -3.89
C GLY A 195 6.49 -2.24 -3.64
N LEU A 196 6.87 -1.71 -2.48
CA LEU A 196 8.27 -1.61 -2.06
C LEU A 196 8.39 -1.83 -0.56
N VAL A 197 9.59 -2.21 -0.11
CA VAL A 197 9.96 -2.31 1.30
C VAL A 197 11.40 -1.82 1.48
N VAL A 198 11.72 -1.28 2.64
CA VAL A 198 13.08 -0.87 3.01
C VAL A 198 13.62 -1.87 4.03
N SER A 199 14.79 -2.45 3.76
CA SER A 199 15.43 -3.37 4.72
C SER A 199 16.15 -2.60 5.84
N GLU A 200 16.46 -3.30 6.93
CA GLU A 200 17.14 -2.73 8.12
C GLU A 200 18.49 -2.05 7.79
N ASP A 201 19.17 -2.52 6.74
CA ASP A 201 20.42 -1.95 6.25
C ASP A 201 20.24 -0.74 5.30
N GLY A 202 18.99 -0.31 5.09
CA GLY A 202 18.62 0.86 4.31
C GLY A 202 18.43 0.62 2.81
N ARG A 203 18.52 -0.63 2.31
CA ARG A 203 18.26 -0.90 0.89
C ARG A 203 16.77 -0.83 0.58
N VAL A 204 16.43 -0.21 -0.55
CA VAL A 204 15.03 -0.11 -1.02
C VAL A 204 14.75 -1.23 -2.02
N TRP A 205 13.92 -2.19 -1.65
CA TRP A 205 13.49 -3.30 -2.51
C TRP A 205 12.17 -2.97 -3.19
N VAL A 206 12.15 -2.98 -4.51
CA VAL A 206 10.98 -2.56 -5.31
C VAL A 206 10.47 -3.73 -6.13
N ALA A 207 9.19 -4.07 -5.98
CA ALA A 207 8.48 -4.97 -6.86
C ALA A 207 8.28 -4.31 -8.24
N LEU A 208 8.67 -5.00 -9.30
CA LEU A 208 8.48 -4.56 -10.68
C LEU A 208 7.41 -5.42 -11.34
N ALA A 209 6.23 -4.84 -11.56
CA ALA A 209 5.17 -5.46 -12.32
C ALA A 209 5.55 -5.57 -13.81
N VAL A 210 5.19 -6.70 -14.42
CA VAL A 210 5.42 -6.98 -15.85
C VAL A 210 4.08 -7.30 -16.50
N LEU A 211 3.75 -6.62 -17.59
CA LEU A 211 2.48 -6.74 -18.34
C LEU A 211 2.28 -8.10 -19.06
N ALA A 212 3.16 -9.09 -18.86
CA ALA A 212 3.06 -10.38 -19.55
C ALA A 212 2.09 -11.34 -18.84
N THR A 213 1.49 -12.25 -19.61
CA THR A 213 0.48 -13.25 -19.22
C THR A 213 0.89 -14.16 -18.04
N ASN A 214 2.17 -14.18 -17.68
CA ASN A 214 2.67 -14.66 -16.40
C ASN A 214 3.15 -13.45 -15.59
N ARG A 215 2.31 -12.95 -14.68
CA ARG A 215 2.59 -11.80 -13.80
C ARG A 215 3.72 -12.16 -12.81
N ASN A 216 4.97 -12.05 -13.27
CA ASN A 216 6.14 -12.22 -12.42
C ASN A 216 6.56 -10.84 -11.90
N VAL A 217 6.70 -10.73 -10.57
CA VAL A 217 7.34 -9.58 -9.92
C VAL A 217 8.86 -9.78 -9.95
N ARG A 218 9.61 -8.74 -10.31
CA ARG A 218 11.07 -8.72 -10.13
C ARG A 218 11.43 -7.73 -9.04
N PHE A 219 12.48 -8.01 -8.27
CA PHE A 219 13.00 -7.06 -7.29
C PHE A 219 14.28 -6.41 -7.79
N CYS A 220 14.40 -5.10 -7.59
CA CYS A 220 15.68 -4.39 -7.66
C CYS A 220 15.93 -3.66 -6.34
N SER A 221 17.21 -3.50 -5.97
CA SER A 221 17.62 -2.70 -4.83
C SER A 221 18.62 -1.62 -5.20
N LYS A 222 18.58 -0.52 -4.45
CA LYS A 222 19.52 0.60 -4.50
C LYS A 222 19.93 0.97 -3.08
#